data_AF-V7FYU1-F1
#
_entry.id   AF-V7FYU1-F1
#
_cell.length_a   1.000
_cell.length_b   1.000
_cell.length_c   1.000
_cell.angle_alpha   90.00
_cell.angle_beta   90.00
_cell.angle_gamma   90.00
#
_symmetry.space_group_name_H-M   'P 1'
#
loop_
_entity.id
_entity.type
_entity.pdbx_description
1 polymer ?
#
loop_
_entity_poly.entity_id
_entity_poly.type
_entity_poly.pdbx_seq_one_letter_code
_entity_poly.pdbx_strand_id
1 'polypeptide(L)'
;MNANLPPQFGRVALRGGLVTIGAQGFKMAIQFLSVIVLARLLVPEDFGLVASVGPIVAFVGLLQNLGLQQAVVQRKDISNQQLNQVFWISALVGLGSAVVVAGLAPAIAAFYGDQRMSGITLGSALPLLLGSLAAVPLALMNRHLQFGQLALNDVISAAAGLLAAAIAAYAGLGYWSLVIGPAVSAAIALAAAWRVARWTPLRPDLKVDADILSFGANLTGFNLANFFSRNLDNILIGKYSGAIELGYYDRAYKLLLFPLQNINQPLTRVMVPLLSRIHDDKARFRDIYVRTNWMLAAVTMPGIAALTLTSNQIVGLLFGAGWAPVAPIFAWLGIASLVQSVSSTTGWIFICQGKTKTMFHWGIYSSLTTVAAFVVGLHWGAVGVAAAYAISGYVLRVPVLALLVHRVGPVTAADFLLMQGLFIASSLLAWFLYLWLPASLTGQSDLLAVFLALALNYGIGLVFMLAVPQSRRALFTTLSNAARNIR
;
A
#
# COMPACT_ATOMS: atom_id res chain seq x y z
N MET A 1 -31.48 15.03 20.10
CA MET A 1 -30.71 13.94 20.74
C MET A 1 -29.41 14.51 21.28
N ASN A 2 -29.46 15.07 22.49
CA ASN A 2 -28.27 15.45 23.25
C ASN A 2 -27.81 14.19 24.01
N ALA A 3 -26.84 13.47 23.46
CA ALA A 3 -26.16 12.41 24.19
C ALA A 3 -24.89 13.00 24.82
N ASN A 4 -25.00 13.38 26.10
CA ASN A 4 -23.85 13.59 26.97
C ASN A 4 -23.08 12.25 27.07
N LEU A 5 -22.07 12.06 26.22
CA LEU A 5 -21.13 10.95 26.38
C LEU A 5 -20.36 11.16 27.70
N PRO A 6 -20.30 10.17 28.61
CA PRO A 6 -19.56 10.30 29.85
C PRO A 6 -18.08 10.65 29.59
N PRO A 7 -17.42 11.50 30.42
CA PRO A 7 -16.03 11.93 30.23
C PRO A 7 -14.99 10.79 30.22
N GLN A 8 -15.40 9.59 30.63
CA GLN A 8 -14.59 8.37 30.60
C GLN A 8 -14.39 7.82 29.17
N PHE A 9 -15.35 8.02 28.26
CA PHE A 9 -15.24 7.55 26.87
C PHE A 9 -14.20 8.35 26.07
N GLY A 10 -14.05 9.64 26.35
CA GLY A 10 -13.04 10.49 25.70
C GLY A 10 -11.60 10.06 26.02
N ARG A 11 -11.31 9.74 27.29
CA ARG A 11 -9.96 9.31 27.72
C ARG A 11 -9.61 7.90 27.25
N VAL A 12 -10.57 6.97 27.21
CA VAL A 12 -10.36 5.61 26.68
C VAL A 12 -10.19 5.63 25.17
N ALA A 13 -10.98 6.44 24.44
CA ALA A 13 -10.81 6.62 22.99
C ALA A 13 -9.47 7.31 22.65
N LEU A 14 -9.03 8.32 23.43
CA LEU A 14 -7.74 9.00 23.23
C LEU A 14 -6.55 8.09 23.54
N ARG A 15 -6.58 7.33 24.65
CA ARG A 15 -5.53 6.34 24.97
C ARG A 15 -5.50 5.20 23.96
N GLY A 16 -6.67 4.70 23.54
CA GLY A 16 -6.79 3.71 22.47
C GLY A 16 -6.23 4.22 21.14
N GLY A 17 -6.51 5.48 20.79
CA GLY A 17 -5.98 6.13 19.60
C GLY A 17 -4.46 6.26 19.60
N LEU A 18 -3.86 6.75 20.69
CA LEU A 18 -2.41 6.88 20.82
C LEU A 18 -1.69 5.52 20.78
N VAL A 19 -2.24 4.51 21.46
CA VAL A 19 -1.71 3.13 21.41
C VAL A 19 -1.78 2.56 19.99
N THR A 20 -2.88 2.81 19.28
CA THR A 20 -3.05 2.35 17.89
C THR A 20 -2.04 3.01 16.95
N ILE A 21 -1.81 4.32 17.09
CA ILE A 21 -0.81 5.06 16.29
C ILE A 21 0.60 4.54 16.57
N GLY A 22 0.97 4.39 17.85
CA GLY A 22 2.29 3.87 18.24
C GLY A 22 2.52 2.44 17.74
N ALA A 23 1.52 1.57 17.89
CA ALA A 23 1.60 0.19 17.42
C ALA A 23 1.65 0.10 15.89
N GLN A 24 0.91 0.95 15.17
CA GLN A 24 0.98 1.01 13.72
C GLN A 24 2.37 1.45 13.26
N GLY A 25 2.98 2.45 13.91
CA GLY A 25 4.37 2.85 13.66
C GLY A 25 5.36 1.72 13.92
N PHE A 26 5.18 0.97 15.00
CA PHE A 26 6.03 -0.19 15.31
C PHE A 26 5.85 -1.33 14.31
N LYS A 27 4.61 -1.63 13.89
CA LYS A 27 4.31 -2.60 12.83
C LYS A 27 4.97 -2.20 11.51
N MET A 28 4.89 -0.92 11.15
CA MET A 28 5.58 -0.38 9.97
C MET A 28 7.09 -0.59 10.08
N ALA A 29 7.69 -0.32 11.24
CA ALA A 29 9.11 -0.55 11.47
C ALA A 29 9.49 -2.04 11.33
N ILE A 30 8.70 -2.96 11.88
CA ILE A 30 8.91 -4.41 11.71
C ILE A 30 8.84 -4.81 10.23
N GLN A 31 7.84 -4.32 9.49
CA GLN A 31 7.69 -4.64 8.07
C GLN A 31 8.87 -4.12 7.24
N PHE A 32 9.31 -2.89 7.50
CA PHE A 32 10.47 -2.30 6.84
C PHE A 32 11.76 -3.06 7.20
N LEU A 33 11.96 -3.38 8.47
CA LEU A 33 13.09 -4.18 8.94
C LEU A 33 13.08 -5.57 8.32
N SER A 34 11.91 -6.21 8.19
CA SER A 34 11.74 -7.51 7.55
C SER A 34 12.21 -7.49 6.10
N VAL A 35 11.85 -6.45 5.34
CA VAL A 35 12.32 -6.26 3.96
C VAL A 35 13.85 -6.19 3.90
N ILE A 36 14.48 -5.46 4.82
CA ILE A 36 15.95 -5.28 4.89
C ILE A 36 16.65 -6.57 5.31
N VAL A 37 16.24 -7.15 6.44
CA VAL A 37 16.87 -8.34 7.03
C VAL A 37 16.78 -9.51 6.06
N LEU A 38 15.60 -9.77 5.48
CA LEU A 38 15.45 -10.88 4.56
C LEU A 38 16.16 -10.62 3.23
N ALA A 39 16.23 -9.38 2.74
CA ALA A 39 17.02 -9.06 1.54
C ALA A 39 18.52 -9.29 1.75
N ARG A 40 19.04 -9.13 2.97
CA ARG A 40 20.44 -9.42 3.28
C ARG A 40 20.75 -10.90 3.48
N LEU A 41 19.74 -11.72 3.82
CA LEU A 41 19.90 -13.15 4.05
C LEU A 41 19.61 -14.00 2.82
N LEU A 42 18.84 -13.50 1.87
CA LEU A 42 18.34 -14.25 0.71
C LEU A 42 18.83 -13.66 -0.60
N VAL A 43 18.81 -14.49 -1.64
CA VAL A 43 19.16 -14.08 -3.00
C VAL A 43 17.94 -13.52 -3.75
N PRO A 44 18.13 -12.70 -4.80
CA PRO A 44 17.03 -12.13 -5.57
C PRO A 44 16.05 -13.18 -6.13
N GLU A 45 16.56 -14.34 -6.54
CA GLU A 45 15.75 -15.44 -7.07
C GLU A 45 14.65 -15.88 -6.09
N ASP A 46 14.97 -16.01 -4.79
CA ASP A 46 14.02 -16.43 -3.76
C ASP A 46 12.81 -15.48 -3.69
N PHE A 47 13.08 -14.18 -3.76
CA PHE A 47 12.04 -13.15 -3.79
C PHE A 47 11.23 -13.20 -5.08
N GLY A 48 11.89 -13.44 -6.21
CA GLY A 48 11.26 -13.60 -7.51
C GLY A 48 10.26 -14.75 -7.56
N LEU A 49 10.64 -15.92 -7.03
CA LEU A 49 9.77 -17.08 -6.99
C LEU A 49 8.48 -16.79 -6.20
N VAL A 50 8.62 -16.17 -5.02
CA VAL A 50 7.45 -15.81 -4.19
C VAL A 50 6.64 -14.67 -4.80
N ALA A 51 7.29 -13.67 -5.40
CA ALA A 51 6.62 -12.57 -6.10
C ALA A 51 5.86 -13.04 -7.35
N SER A 52 6.28 -14.13 -7.99
CA SER A 52 5.59 -14.72 -9.15
C SER A 52 4.23 -15.31 -8.76
N VAL A 53 4.17 -15.94 -7.58
CA VAL A 53 2.97 -16.60 -7.04
C VAL A 53 2.05 -15.59 -6.32
N GLY A 54 2.64 -14.54 -5.75
CA GLY A 54 1.96 -13.52 -4.95
C GLY A 54 0.67 -12.94 -5.56
N PRO A 55 0.66 -12.48 -6.83
CA PRO A 55 -0.54 -11.99 -7.50
C PRO A 55 -1.69 -13.00 -7.53
N ILE A 56 -1.41 -14.28 -7.75
CA ILE A 56 -2.44 -15.32 -7.86
C ILE A 56 -3.05 -15.59 -6.49
N VAL A 57 -2.22 -15.69 -5.46
CA VAL A 57 -2.66 -15.87 -4.06
C VAL A 57 -3.46 -14.65 -3.59
N ALA A 58 -2.98 -13.44 -3.90
CA ALA A 58 -3.66 -12.20 -3.53
C ALA A 58 -4.99 -12.03 -4.27
N PHE A 59 -5.10 -12.47 -5.53
CA PHE A 59 -6.36 -12.51 -6.27
C PHE A 59 -7.39 -13.38 -5.57
N VAL A 60 -7.02 -14.61 -5.19
CA VAL A 60 -7.92 -15.51 -4.45
C VAL A 60 -8.26 -14.93 -3.07
N GLY A 61 -7.29 -14.33 -2.38
CA GLY A 61 -7.51 -13.66 -1.10
C GLY A 61 -8.47 -12.46 -1.17
N LEU A 62 -8.56 -11.77 -2.31
CA LEU A 62 -9.58 -10.73 -2.51
C LEU A 62 -11.00 -11.30 -2.51
N LEU A 63 -11.18 -12.52 -3.03
CA LEU A 63 -12.47 -13.19 -3.04
C LEU A 63 -12.91 -13.66 -1.64
N GLN A 64 -11.97 -13.81 -0.68
CA GLN A 64 -12.30 -14.18 0.70
C GLN A 64 -12.90 -13.04 1.51
N ASN A 65 -12.46 -11.82 1.26
CA ASN A 65 -12.84 -10.64 2.03
C ASN A 65 -14.16 -10.04 1.51
N LEU A 66 -15.22 -10.86 1.45
CA LEU A 66 -16.58 -10.52 0.96
C LEU A 66 -17.34 -9.52 1.85
N GLY A 67 -16.66 -8.60 2.53
CA GLY A 67 -17.30 -7.64 3.44
C GLY A 67 -17.91 -8.27 4.70
N LEU A 68 -17.77 -9.59 4.91
CA LEU A 68 -18.33 -10.33 6.05
C LEU A 68 -17.85 -9.77 7.40
N GLN A 69 -16.56 -9.44 7.51
CA GLN A 69 -16.01 -8.79 8.70
C GLN A 69 -16.66 -7.41 8.94
N GLN A 70 -16.90 -6.66 7.87
CA GLN A 70 -17.49 -5.32 7.95
C GLN A 70 -18.97 -5.39 8.34
N ALA A 71 -19.70 -6.41 7.88
CA ALA A 71 -21.08 -6.68 8.29
C ALA A 71 -21.18 -6.97 9.80
N VAL A 72 -20.25 -7.75 10.36
CA VAL A 72 -20.18 -8.01 11.81
C VAL A 72 -19.89 -6.74 12.61
N VAL A 73 -19.02 -5.86 12.12
CA VAL A 73 -18.68 -4.61 12.80
C VAL A 73 -19.82 -3.59 12.74
N GLN A 74 -20.55 -3.51 11.62
CA GLN A 74 -21.55 -2.44 11.38
C GLN A 74 -22.95 -2.74 11.93
N ARG A 75 -23.38 -4.01 12.02
CA ARG A 75 -24.73 -4.33 12.51
C ARG A 75 -24.91 -3.93 13.98
N LYS A 76 -25.94 -3.18 14.33
CA LYS A 76 -26.18 -2.77 15.74
C LYS A 76 -26.42 -3.96 16.66
N ASP A 77 -27.26 -4.90 16.23
CA ASP A 77 -27.59 -6.13 16.96
C ASP A 77 -27.21 -7.33 16.09
N ILE A 78 -26.36 -8.21 16.63
CA ILE A 78 -25.95 -9.45 15.96
C ILE A 78 -26.07 -10.60 16.96
N SER A 79 -26.85 -11.63 16.60
CA SER A 79 -27.02 -12.79 17.47
C SER A 79 -25.81 -13.72 17.40
N ASN A 80 -25.62 -14.55 18.43
CA ASN A 80 -24.59 -15.61 18.41
C ASN A 80 -24.78 -16.58 17.22
N GLN A 81 -26.03 -16.81 16.80
CA GLN A 81 -26.32 -17.63 15.63
C GLN A 81 -25.84 -16.96 14.33
N GLN A 82 -26.04 -15.65 14.18
CA GLN A 82 -25.54 -14.90 13.02
C GLN A 82 -24.00 -14.86 13.00
N LEU A 83 -23.35 -14.67 14.15
CA LEU A 83 -21.88 -14.76 14.25
C LEU A 83 -21.37 -16.14 13.84
N ASN A 84 -22.07 -17.19 14.29
CA ASN A 84 -21.75 -18.57 13.93
C ASN A 84 -21.91 -18.83 12.42
N GLN A 85 -22.99 -18.33 11.81
CA GLN A 85 -23.20 -18.41 10.36
C GLN A 85 -22.08 -17.71 9.58
N VAL A 86 -21.75 -16.47 9.95
CA VAL A 86 -20.67 -15.71 9.32
C VAL A 86 -19.34 -16.44 9.47
N PHE A 87 -19.06 -17.05 10.62
CA PHE A 87 -17.84 -17.82 10.85
C PHE A 87 -17.76 -19.03 9.92
N TRP A 88 -18.79 -19.87 9.87
CA TRP A 88 -18.76 -21.09 9.04
C TRP A 88 -18.75 -20.79 7.55
N ILE A 89 -19.43 -19.73 7.10
CA ILE A 89 -19.32 -19.24 5.73
C ILE A 89 -17.89 -18.76 5.45
N SER A 90 -17.29 -17.98 6.35
CA SER A 90 -15.90 -17.50 6.19
C SER A 90 -14.91 -18.66 6.15
N ALA A 91 -15.07 -19.66 7.03
CA ALA A 91 -14.24 -20.85 7.08
C ALA A 91 -14.38 -21.70 5.80
N LEU A 92 -15.60 -21.86 5.28
CA LEU A 92 -15.85 -22.58 4.03
C LEU A 92 -15.25 -21.86 2.83
N VAL A 93 -15.42 -20.53 2.74
CA VAL A 93 -14.80 -19.70 1.70
C VAL A 93 -13.27 -19.76 1.80
N GLY A 94 -12.73 -19.73 3.03
CA GLY A 94 -11.31 -19.86 3.32
C GLY A 94 -10.73 -21.20 2.86
N LEU A 95 -11.41 -22.30 3.22
CA LEU A 95 -11.05 -23.64 2.79
C LEU A 95 -11.16 -23.79 1.27
N GLY A 96 -12.26 -23.35 0.67
CA GLY A 96 -12.46 -23.38 -0.78
C GLY A 96 -11.36 -22.62 -1.52
N SER A 97 -10.99 -21.44 -1.02
CA SER A 97 -9.88 -20.65 -1.55
C SER A 97 -8.53 -21.35 -1.42
N ALA A 98 -8.25 -21.98 -0.28
CA ALA A 98 -7.03 -22.74 -0.06
C ALA A 98 -6.96 -23.95 -1.02
N VAL A 99 -8.08 -24.66 -1.22
CA VAL A 99 -8.19 -25.76 -2.19
C VAL A 99 -8.00 -25.26 -3.62
N VAL A 100 -8.59 -24.11 -3.99
CA VAL A 100 -8.39 -23.50 -5.32
C VAL A 100 -6.92 -23.15 -5.54
N VAL A 101 -6.27 -22.47 -4.59
CA VAL A 101 -4.83 -22.14 -4.68
C VAL A 101 -3.99 -23.40 -4.79
N ALA A 102 -4.26 -24.41 -3.97
CA ALA A 102 -3.57 -25.70 -4.02
C ALA A 102 -3.77 -26.42 -5.36
N GLY A 103 -4.99 -26.42 -5.91
CA GLY A 103 -5.31 -27.01 -7.21
C GLY A 103 -4.68 -26.25 -8.38
N LEU A 104 -4.42 -24.96 -8.24
CA LEU A 104 -3.70 -24.14 -9.23
C LEU A 104 -2.18 -24.37 -9.21
N ALA A 105 -1.61 -24.93 -8.15
CA ALA A 105 -0.17 -25.16 -8.01
C ALA A 105 0.51 -25.82 -9.23
N PRO A 106 0.00 -26.96 -9.78
CA PRO A 106 0.60 -27.56 -10.98
C PRO A 106 0.48 -26.67 -12.22
N ALA A 107 -0.64 -25.96 -12.39
CA ALA A 107 -0.84 -25.05 -13.52
C ALA A 107 0.12 -23.85 -13.45
N ILE A 108 0.37 -23.31 -12.25
CA ILE A 108 1.31 -22.22 -12.00
C ILE A 108 2.75 -22.69 -12.27
N ALA A 109 3.12 -23.87 -11.79
CA ALA A 109 4.44 -24.44 -12.05
C ALA A 109 4.68 -24.67 -13.55
N ALA A 110 3.68 -25.18 -14.28
CA ALA A 110 3.74 -25.33 -15.73
C ALA A 110 3.79 -23.97 -16.44
N PHE A 111 3.04 -22.97 -15.99
CA PHE A 111 3.03 -21.63 -16.57
C PHE A 111 4.38 -20.95 -16.47
N TYR A 112 5.05 -21.00 -15.31
CA TYR A 112 6.38 -20.40 -15.13
C TYR A 112 7.53 -21.31 -15.56
N GLY A 113 7.29 -22.61 -15.77
CA GLY A 113 8.33 -23.57 -16.13
C GLY A 113 9.24 -23.97 -14.97
N ASP A 114 8.79 -23.81 -13.72
CA ASP A 114 9.58 -24.09 -12.51
C ASP A 114 8.74 -24.84 -11.46
N GLN A 115 9.18 -26.05 -11.12
CA GLN A 115 8.48 -26.93 -10.17
C GLN A 115 8.49 -26.39 -8.73
N ARG A 116 9.45 -25.54 -8.36
CA ARG A 116 9.50 -24.89 -7.04
C ARG A 116 8.25 -24.05 -6.77
N MET A 117 7.63 -23.51 -7.81
CA MET A 117 6.40 -22.72 -7.71
C MET A 117 5.24 -23.53 -7.13
N SER A 118 5.21 -24.85 -7.34
CA SER A 118 4.16 -25.72 -6.78
C SER A 118 4.21 -25.70 -5.25
N GLY A 119 5.40 -25.90 -4.66
CA GLY A 119 5.60 -25.86 -3.21
C GLY A 119 5.27 -24.50 -2.60
N ILE A 120 5.69 -23.41 -3.24
CA ILE A 120 5.39 -22.04 -2.80
C ILE A 120 3.89 -21.76 -2.82
N THR A 121 3.21 -22.19 -3.90
CA THR A 121 1.75 -22.03 -4.04
C THR A 121 1.01 -22.80 -2.95
N LEU A 122 1.37 -24.06 -2.72
CA LEU A 122 0.78 -24.89 -1.68
C LEU A 122 0.99 -24.30 -0.28
N GLY A 123 2.21 -23.87 0.03
CA GLY A 123 2.51 -23.22 1.31
C GLY A 123 1.76 -21.89 1.52
N SER A 124 1.50 -21.16 0.44
CA SER A 124 0.76 -19.89 0.46
C SER A 124 -0.76 -20.05 0.66
N ALA A 125 -1.30 -21.27 0.51
CA ALA A 125 -2.70 -21.57 0.79
C ALA A 125 -3.02 -21.57 2.29
N LEU A 126 -2.03 -21.90 3.15
CA LEU A 126 -2.24 -21.99 4.60
C LEU A 126 -2.59 -20.64 5.24
N PRO A 127 -1.86 -19.53 4.99
CA PRO A 127 -2.24 -18.20 5.50
C PRO A 127 -3.67 -17.78 5.15
N LEU A 128 -4.15 -18.13 3.94
CA LEU A 128 -5.51 -17.84 3.50
C LEU A 128 -6.56 -18.55 4.36
N LEU A 129 -6.34 -19.84 4.67
CA LEU A 129 -7.22 -20.59 5.56
C LEU A 129 -7.19 -20.02 6.99
N LEU A 130 -5.99 -19.81 7.55
CA LEU A 130 -5.83 -19.29 8.91
C LEU A 130 -6.45 -17.90 9.07
N GLY A 131 -6.27 -17.02 8.08
CA GLY A 131 -6.88 -15.69 8.06
C GLY A 131 -8.40 -15.73 8.07
N SER A 132 -9.01 -16.67 7.33
CA SER A 132 -10.47 -16.85 7.32
C SER A 132 -11.03 -17.29 8.68
N LEU A 133 -10.30 -18.14 9.41
CA LEU A 133 -10.67 -18.60 10.75
C LEU A 133 -10.47 -17.52 11.82
N ALA A 134 -9.58 -16.56 11.57
CA ALA A 134 -9.34 -15.41 12.44
C ALA A 134 -10.34 -14.27 12.20
N ALA A 135 -11.07 -14.29 11.07
CA ALA A 135 -11.88 -13.17 10.60
C ALA A 135 -12.95 -12.71 11.61
N VAL A 136 -13.75 -13.63 12.14
CA VAL A 136 -14.82 -13.31 13.10
C VAL A 136 -14.28 -12.88 14.47
N PRO A 137 -13.30 -13.58 15.09
CA PRO A 137 -12.65 -13.12 16.32
C PRO A 137 -12.08 -11.70 16.19
N LEU A 138 -11.38 -11.40 15.10
CA LEU A 138 -10.84 -10.06 14.84
C LEU A 138 -11.94 -9.02 14.65
N ALA A 139 -13.02 -9.37 13.95
CA ALA A 139 -14.18 -8.50 13.78
C ALA A 139 -14.88 -8.21 15.13
N LEU A 140 -14.97 -9.19 16.03
CA LEU A 140 -15.50 -9.01 17.38
C LEU A 140 -14.61 -8.08 18.23
N MET A 141 -13.29 -8.25 18.17
CA MET A 141 -12.36 -7.34 18.84
C MET A 141 -12.53 -5.89 18.33
N ASN A 142 -12.70 -5.71 17.02
CA ASN A 142 -12.92 -4.41 16.40
C ASN A 142 -14.27 -3.80 16.83
N ARG A 143 -15.34 -4.60 16.78
CA ARG A 143 -16.68 -4.23 17.23
C ARG A 143 -16.70 -3.78 18.70
N HIS A 144 -15.97 -4.48 19.58
CA HIS A 144 -15.84 -4.14 20.99
C HIS A 144 -14.82 -3.02 21.28
N LEU A 145 -14.32 -2.34 20.24
CA LEU A 145 -13.36 -1.24 20.33
C LEU A 145 -12.07 -1.63 21.07
N GLN A 146 -11.67 -2.90 21.00
CA GLN A 146 -10.45 -3.44 21.62
C GLN A 146 -9.20 -3.12 20.77
N PHE A 147 -9.07 -1.86 20.32
CA PHE A 147 -8.03 -1.44 19.38
C PHE A 147 -6.61 -1.68 19.91
N GLY A 148 -6.39 -1.56 21.22
CA GLY A 148 -5.09 -1.88 21.84
C GLY A 148 -4.72 -3.37 21.72
N GLN A 149 -5.70 -4.28 21.84
CA GLN A 149 -5.48 -5.72 21.69
C GLN A 149 -5.33 -6.12 20.23
N LEU A 150 -6.07 -5.48 19.31
CA LEU A 150 -5.87 -5.63 17.86
C LEU A 150 -4.46 -5.18 17.45
N ALA A 151 -4.05 -4.01 17.93
CA ALA A 151 -2.72 -3.46 17.71
C ALA A 151 -1.61 -4.39 18.24
N LEU A 152 -1.77 -4.91 19.46
CA LEU A 152 -0.82 -5.85 20.04
C LEU A 152 -0.76 -7.17 19.24
N ASN A 153 -1.92 -7.69 18.83
CA ASN A 153 -2.00 -8.88 17.98
C ASN A 153 -1.23 -8.70 16.67
N ASP A 154 -1.44 -7.57 15.99
CA ASP A 154 -0.74 -7.23 14.75
C ASP A 154 0.78 -7.18 14.94
N VAL A 155 1.24 -6.55 16.02
CA VAL A 155 2.67 -6.41 16.33
C VAL A 155 3.32 -7.77 16.66
N ILE A 156 2.71 -8.54 17.56
CA ILE A 156 3.25 -9.85 17.97
C ILE A 156 3.30 -10.81 16.77
N SER A 157 2.24 -10.83 15.96
CA SER A 157 2.17 -11.69 14.77
C SER A 157 3.22 -11.30 13.73
N ALA A 158 3.39 -10.01 13.46
CA ALA A 158 4.42 -9.53 12.53
C ALA A 158 5.84 -9.83 13.04
N ALA A 159 6.10 -9.63 14.33
CA ALA A 159 7.40 -9.94 14.94
C ALA A 159 7.70 -11.45 14.90
N ALA A 160 6.73 -12.29 15.27
CA ALA A 160 6.88 -13.74 15.21
C ALA A 160 7.10 -14.25 13.77
N GLY A 161 6.38 -13.68 12.80
CA GLY A 161 6.58 -13.99 11.38
C GLY A 161 7.97 -13.59 10.87
N LEU A 162 8.46 -12.40 11.24
CA LEU A 162 9.83 -11.97 10.91
C LEU A 162 10.87 -12.90 11.54
N LEU A 163 10.74 -13.22 12.83
CA LEU A 163 11.66 -14.13 13.52
C LEU A 163 11.69 -15.50 12.85
N ALA A 164 10.52 -16.08 12.54
CA ALA A 164 10.45 -17.37 11.87
C ALA A 164 11.06 -17.34 10.46
N ALA A 165 10.82 -16.27 9.69
CA ALA A 165 11.43 -16.10 8.38
C ALA A 165 12.96 -15.96 8.48
N ALA A 166 13.46 -15.14 9.42
CA ALA A 166 14.90 -14.95 9.62
C ALA A 166 15.60 -16.24 10.07
N ILE A 167 14.99 -17.01 10.98
CA ILE A 167 15.51 -18.33 11.42
C ILE A 167 15.54 -19.30 10.24
N ALA A 168 14.46 -19.37 9.45
CA ALA A 168 14.40 -20.24 8.27
C ALA A 168 15.45 -19.84 7.22
N ALA A 169 15.64 -18.53 6.98
CA ALA A 169 16.66 -18.04 6.06
C ALA A 169 18.07 -18.38 6.54
N TYR A 170 18.37 -18.19 7.84
CA TYR A 170 19.66 -18.55 8.43
C TYR A 170 19.94 -20.06 8.38
N ALA A 171 18.90 -20.88 8.53
CA ALA A 171 18.98 -22.33 8.39
C ALA A 171 19.11 -22.81 6.92
N GLY A 172 19.19 -21.89 5.95
CA GLY A 172 19.42 -22.21 4.54
C GLY A 172 18.18 -22.69 3.79
N LEU A 173 16.97 -22.41 4.28
CA LEU A 173 15.71 -22.82 3.62
C LEU A 173 15.37 -21.98 2.37
N GLY A 174 16.17 -20.96 2.03
CA GLY A 174 15.99 -20.11 0.83
C GLY A 174 14.59 -19.50 0.76
N TYR A 175 13.93 -19.60 -0.40
CA TYR A 175 12.57 -19.10 -0.63
C TYR A 175 11.51 -19.59 0.37
N TRP A 176 11.69 -20.75 1.03
CA TRP A 176 10.74 -21.21 2.04
C TRP A 176 10.65 -20.27 3.25
N SER A 177 11.71 -19.54 3.56
CA SER A 177 11.69 -18.52 4.62
C SER A 177 10.62 -17.45 4.39
N LEU A 178 10.39 -17.07 3.12
CA LEU A 178 9.38 -16.10 2.69
C LEU A 178 7.95 -16.67 2.71
N VAL A 179 7.80 -17.99 2.79
CA VAL A 179 6.51 -18.69 2.93
C VAL A 179 6.18 -18.96 4.40
N ILE A 180 7.19 -19.38 5.18
CA ILE A 180 7.07 -19.69 6.61
C ILE A 180 6.70 -18.45 7.42
N GLY A 181 7.33 -17.30 7.14
CA GLY A 181 7.07 -16.06 7.89
C GLY A 181 5.59 -15.65 7.90
N PRO A 182 4.94 -15.48 6.73
CA PRO A 182 3.51 -15.22 6.65
C PRO A 182 2.63 -16.30 7.29
N ALA A 183 2.99 -17.58 7.16
CA ALA A 183 2.24 -18.69 7.77
C ALA A 183 2.28 -18.64 9.31
N VAL A 184 3.46 -18.42 9.89
CA VAL A 184 3.63 -18.25 11.34
C VAL A 184 2.90 -16.99 11.81
N SER A 185 3.03 -15.87 11.09
CA SER A 185 2.29 -14.64 11.42
C SER A 185 0.78 -14.89 11.43
N ALA A 186 0.23 -15.61 10.45
CA ALA A 186 -1.20 -15.91 10.40
C ALA A 186 -1.64 -16.85 11.53
N ALA A 187 -0.82 -17.85 11.88
CA ALA A 187 -1.10 -18.78 12.97
C ALA A 187 -1.10 -18.09 14.34
N ILE A 188 -0.12 -17.21 14.59
CA ILE A 188 -0.05 -16.42 15.82
C ILE A 188 -1.22 -15.44 15.90
N ALA A 189 -1.56 -14.77 14.79
CA ALA A 189 -2.71 -13.86 14.72
C ALA A 189 -4.03 -14.58 15.04
N LEU A 190 -4.21 -15.78 14.49
CA LEU A 190 -5.37 -16.62 14.77
C LEU A 190 -5.45 -17.00 16.27
N ALA A 191 -4.36 -17.55 16.81
CA ALA A 191 -4.31 -18.02 18.19
C ALA A 191 -4.57 -16.88 19.20
N ALA A 192 -3.94 -15.72 18.98
CA ALA A 192 -4.13 -14.56 19.84
C ALA A 192 -5.54 -13.97 19.69
N ALA A 193 -6.09 -13.88 18.48
CA ALA A 193 -7.47 -13.40 18.28
C ALA A 193 -8.51 -14.29 18.98
N TRP A 194 -8.38 -15.61 18.88
CA TRP A 194 -9.28 -16.55 19.56
C TRP A 194 -9.17 -16.47 21.10
N ARG A 195 -7.95 -16.35 21.62
CA ARG A 195 -7.73 -16.19 23.06
C ARG A 195 -8.38 -14.92 23.61
N VAL A 196 -8.39 -13.86 22.83
CA VAL A 196 -8.88 -12.54 23.24
C VAL A 196 -10.38 -12.38 23.03
N ALA A 197 -10.92 -12.84 21.89
CA ALA A 197 -12.33 -12.68 21.55
C ALA A 197 -13.28 -13.41 22.52
N ARG A 198 -12.78 -14.45 23.24
CA ARG A 198 -13.55 -15.27 24.20
C ARG A 198 -14.90 -15.76 23.62
N TRP A 199 -14.92 -16.03 22.33
CA TRP A 199 -16.06 -16.51 21.58
C TRP A 199 -15.68 -17.82 20.90
N THR A 200 -16.62 -18.77 20.88
CA THR A 200 -16.45 -20.05 20.20
C THR A 200 -17.63 -20.30 19.26
N PRO A 201 -17.37 -20.83 18.05
CA PRO A 201 -18.43 -21.18 17.13
C PRO A 201 -19.26 -22.33 17.70
N LEU A 202 -20.55 -22.28 17.39
CA LEU A 202 -21.51 -23.35 17.61
C LEU A 202 -21.44 -24.33 16.42
N ARG A 203 -22.39 -25.27 16.36
CA ARG A 203 -22.50 -26.22 15.24
C ARG A 203 -22.60 -25.50 13.89
N PRO A 204 -22.06 -26.05 12.80
CA PRO A 204 -22.18 -25.47 11.46
C PRO A 204 -23.61 -25.08 11.12
N ASP A 205 -23.83 -23.80 10.81
CA ASP A 205 -25.08 -23.27 10.29
C ASP A 205 -24.72 -22.43 9.06
N LEU A 206 -25.09 -22.92 7.87
CA LEU A 206 -24.80 -22.25 6.59
C LEU A 206 -26.00 -21.49 6.05
N LYS A 207 -26.99 -21.17 6.89
CA LYS A 207 -28.10 -20.30 6.46
C LYS A 207 -27.55 -18.92 6.13
N VAL A 208 -27.69 -18.53 4.88
CA VAL A 208 -27.13 -17.28 4.39
C VAL A 208 -28.20 -16.21 4.34
N ASP A 209 -27.94 -15.10 5.02
CA ASP A 209 -28.70 -13.87 4.85
C ASP A 209 -28.32 -13.27 3.47
N ALA A 210 -29.27 -13.24 2.53
CA ALA A 210 -29.05 -12.81 1.15
C ALA A 210 -28.54 -11.35 1.06
N ASP A 211 -28.87 -10.52 2.05
CA ASP A 211 -28.41 -9.14 2.15
C ASP A 211 -26.91 -9.04 2.48
N ILE A 212 -26.36 -10.02 3.19
CA ILE A 212 -24.93 -10.07 3.51
C ILE A 212 -24.11 -10.50 2.28
N LEU A 213 -24.60 -11.46 1.49
CA LEU A 213 -23.94 -11.90 0.25
C LEU A 213 -23.96 -10.84 -0.85
N SER A 214 -25.11 -10.17 -1.05
CA SER A 214 -25.27 -9.16 -2.11
C SER A 214 -24.41 -7.91 -1.85
N PHE A 215 -24.23 -7.52 -0.58
CA PHE A 215 -23.30 -6.46 -0.21
C PHE A 215 -21.83 -6.83 -0.54
N GLY A 216 -21.42 -8.04 -0.20
CA GLY A 216 -20.07 -8.55 -0.47
C GLY A 216 -19.73 -8.65 -1.96
N ALA A 217 -20.67 -9.14 -2.77
CA ALA A 217 -20.46 -9.34 -4.21
C ALA A 217 -20.19 -8.04 -4.99
N ASN A 218 -20.95 -6.97 -4.68
CA ASN A 218 -20.80 -5.67 -5.35
C ASN A 218 -19.45 -5.00 -5.05
N LEU A 219 -18.93 -5.18 -3.84
CA LEU A 219 -17.61 -4.64 -3.46
C LEU A 219 -16.46 -5.42 -4.11
N THR A 220 -16.60 -6.75 -4.24
CA THR A 220 -15.60 -7.62 -4.88
C THR A 220 -15.41 -7.28 -6.35
N GLY A 221 -16.51 -7.04 -7.09
CA GLY A 221 -16.45 -6.68 -8.52
C GLY A 221 -15.63 -5.42 -8.80
N PHE A 222 -15.70 -4.41 -7.92
CA PHE A 222 -14.92 -3.17 -8.04
C PHE A 222 -13.43 -3.37 -7.76
N ASN A 223 -13.08 -4.21 -6.77
CA ASN A 223 -11.69 -4.49 -6.43
C ASN A 223 -10.98 -5.35 -7.49
N LEU A 224 -11.71 -6.22 -8.18
CA LEU A 224 -11.17 -7.13 -9.19
C LEU A 224 -10.60 -6.39 -10.42
N ALA A 225 -11.30 -5.36 -10.89
CA ALA A 225 -10.90 -4.59 -12.07
C ALA A 225 -9.57 -3.85 -11.87
N ASN A 226 -9.31 -3.35 -10.65
CA ASN A 226 -8.07 -2.65 -10.32
C ASN A 226 -6.91 -3.60 -9.98
N PHE A 227 -7.21 -4.84 -9.58
CA PHE A 227 -6.19 -5.78 -9.12
C PHE A 227 -5.26 -6.23 -10.24
N PHE A 228 -5.82 -6.67 -11.38
CA PHE A 228 -5.02 -7.19 -12.48
C PHE A 228 -4.05 -6.16 -13.02
N SER A 229 -4.49 -4.92 -13.23
CA SER A 229 -3.60 -3.86 -13.74
C SER A 229 -2.41 -3.56 -12.84
N ARG A 230 -2.52 -3.78 -11.52
CA ARG A 230 -1.47 -3.45 -10.53
C ARG A 230 -0.49 -4.58 -10.24
N ASN A 231 -0.77 -5.78 -10.76
CA ASN A 231 0.04 -6.97 -10.52
C ASN A 231 0.48 -7.65 -11.82
N LEU A 232 0.05 -7.14 -12.98
CA LEU A 232 0.40 -7.72 -14.26
C LEU A 232 1.89 -7.57 -14.57
N ASP A 233 2.53 -6.50 -14.11
CA ASP A 233 3.99 -6.35 -14.13
C ASP A 233 4.70 -7.55 -13.51
N ASN A 234 4.31 -7.94 -12.30
CA ASN A 234 4.94 -9.08 -11.61
C ASN A 234 4.76 -10.39 -12.39
N ILE A 235 3.56 -10.63 -12.94
CA ILE A 235 3.27 -11.84 -13.72
C ILE A 235 4.10 -11.85 -15.02
N LEU A 236 4.15 -10.72 -15.72
CA LEU A 236 4.84 -10.60 -17.00
C LEU A 236 6.36 -10.70 -16.82
N ILE A 237 6.94 -9.98 -15.86
CA ILE A 237 8.39 -10.06 -15.58
C ILE A 237 8.76 -11.48 -15.13
N GLY A 238 7.99 -12.11 -14.24
CA GLY A 238 8.26 -13.48 -13.81
C GLY A 238 8.23 -14.50 -14.95
N LYS A 239 7.31 -14.34 -15.89
CA LYS A 239 7.16 -15.26 -17.03
C LYS A 239 8.21 -15.06 -18.12
N TYR A 240 8.51 -13.81 -18.48
CA TYR A 240 9.34 -13.49 -19.64
C TYR A 240 10.79 -13.15 -19.29
N SER A 241 11.03 -12.58 -18.11
CA SER A 241 12.37 -12.15 -17.65
C SER A 241 12.93 -13.06 -16.54
N GLY A 242 12.10 -13.93 -15.97
CA GLY A 242 12.50 -14.92 -14.96
C GLY A 242 12.49 -14.40 -13.52
N ALA A 243 12.73 -15.31 -12.58
CA ALA A 243 12.61 -15.04 -11.15
C ALA A 243 13.64 -14.00 -10.64
N ILE A 244 14.89 -14.03 -11.12
CA ILE A 244 15.92 -13.09 -10.64
C ILE A 244 15.53 -11.64 -10.94
N GLU A 245 15.13 -11.34 -12.19
CA GLU A 245 14.69 -9.99 -12.56
C GLU A 245 13.44 -9.56 -11.79
N LEU A 246 12.48 -10.47 -11.61
CA LEU A 246 11.30 -10.19 -10.80
C LEU A 246 11.66 -9.94 -9.33
N GLY A 247 12.67 -10.62 -8.79
CA GLY A 247 13.18 -10.39 -7.45
C GLY A 247 13.73 -8.97 -7.27
N TYR A 248 14.51 -8.49 -8.25
CA TYR A 248 14.97 -7.10 -8.26
C TYR A 248 13.80 -6.11 -8.35
N TYR A 249 12.83 -6.39 -9.23
CA TYR A 249 11.65 -5.56 -9.40
C TYR A 249 10.78 -5.48 -8.14
N ASP A 250 10.48 -6.62 -7.51
CA ASP A 250 9.69 -6.71 -6.28
C ASP A 250 10.32 -5.92 -5.12
N ARG A 251 11.65 -5.98 -4.97
CA ARG A 251 12.37 -5.19 -3.96
C ARG A 251 12.31 -3.69 -4.24
N ALA A 252 12.54 -3.27 -5.47
CA ALA A 252 12.41 -1.86 -5.86
C ALA A 252 10.98 -1.35 -5.57
N TYR A 253 9.98 -2.13 -5.97
CA TYR A 253 8.57 -1.77 -5.81
C TYR A 253 8.14 -1.67 -4.34
N LYS A 254 8.53 -2.64 -3.49
CA LYS A 254 8.22 -2.64 -2.06
C LYS A 254 8.90 -1.51 -1.31
N LEU A 255 10.16 -1.22 -1.64
CA LEU A 255 10.90 -0.11 -1.02
C LEU A 255 10.19 1.23 -1.30
N LEU A 256 9.65 1.41 -2.50
CA LEU A 256 9.01 2.65 -2.93
C LEU A 256 7.56 2.80 -2.47
N LEU A 257 6.74 1.75 -2.59
CA LEU A 257 5.32 1.84 -2.26
C LEU A 257 5.03 1.90 -0.77
N PHE A 258 5.93 1.36 0.05
CA PHE A 258 5.71 1.27 1.48
C PHE A 258 5.43 2.64 2.15
N PRO A 259 6.25 3.70 1.96
CA PRO A 259 5.94 5.03 2.48
C PRO A 259 4.66 5.63 1.89
N LEU A 260 4.44 5.46 0.58
CA LEU A 260 3.31 6.05 -0.14
C LEU A 260 1.97 5.55 0.38
N GLN A 261 1.84 4.24 0.58
CA GLN A 261 0.60 3.63 1.03
C GLN A 261 0.27 4.03 2.48
N ASN A 262 1.29 4.13 3.33
CA ASN A 262 1.14 4.47 4.74
C ASN A 262 0.77 5.95 4.97
N ILE A 263 1.11 6.85 4.03
CA ILE A 263 0.70 8.26 4.09
C ILE A 263 -0.69 8.47 3.47
N ASN A 264 -0.96 7.88 2.31
CA ASN A 264 -2.19 8.16 1.55
C ASN A 264 -3.46 7.55 2.14
N GLN A 265 -3.37 6.37 2.76
CA GLN A 265 -4.57 5.69 3.29
C GLN A 265 -5.24 6.44 4.46
N PRO A 266 -4.52 6.85 5.51
CA PRO A 266 -5.11 7.65 6.59
C PRO A 266 -5.72 8.95 6.07
N LEU A 267 -5.03 9.61 5.13
CA LEU A 267 -5.49 10.86 4.55
C LEU A 267 -6.81 10.68 3.79
N THR A 268 -6.94 9.61 3.01
CA THR A 268 -8.19 9.28 2.30
C THR A 268 -9.38 9.13 3.26
N ARG A 269 -9.19 8.49 4.43
CA ARG A 269 -10.25 8.28 5.43
C ARG A 269 -10.76 9.58 6.05
N VAL A 270 -9.93 10.62 6.10
CA VAL A 270 -10.28 11.94 6.65
C VAL A 270 -10.83 12.86 5.56
N MET A 271 -10.17 12.88 4.39
CA MET A 271 -10.46 13.84 3.34
C MET A 271 -11.78 13.54 2.62
N VAL A 272 -12.11 12.27 2.34
CA VAL A 272 -13.34 11.94 1.63
C VAL A 272 -14.60 12.39 2.41
N PRO A 273 -14.78 12.07 3.70
CA PRO A 273 -15.93 12.58 4.46
C PRO A 273 -15.95 14.10 4.60
N LEU A 274 -14.79 14.73 4.79
CA LEU A 274 -14.69 16.18 4.93
C LEU A 274 -15.13 16.89 3.63
N LEU A 275 -14.58 16.46 2.49
CA LEU A 275 -14.87 17.02 1.18
C LEU A 275 -16.32 16.78 0.74
N SER A 276 -16.91 15.62 1.07
CA SER A 276 -18.33 15.35 0.78
C SER A 276 -19.27 16.29 1.54
N ARG A 277 -18.95 16.69 2.78
CA ARG A 277 -19.79 17.63 3.56
C ARG A 277 -19.81 19.06 2.99
N ILE A 278 -18.78 19.42 2.24
CA ILE A 278 -18.63 20.75 1.62
C ILE A 278 -18.72 20.69 0.10
N HIS A 279 -19.26 19.60 -0.46
CA HIS A 279 -19.24 19.37 -1.91
C HIS A 279 -19.97 20.46 -2.72
N ASP A 280 -21.03 21.06 -2.14
CA ASP A 280 -21.79 22.16 -2.73
C ASP A 280 -21.01 23.49 -2.75
N ASP A 281 -20.13 23.72 -1.78
CA ASP A 281 -19.28 24.91 -1.71
C ASP A 281 -18.00 24.69 -2.53
N LYS A 282 -18.12 24.89 -3.85
CA LYS A 282 -17.04 24.68 -4.82
C LYS A 282 -15.74 25.41 -4.47
N ALA A 283 -15.83 26.65 -3.99
CA ALA A 283 -14.66 27.46 -3.68
C ALA A 283 -13.91 26.89 -2.46
N ARG A 284 -14.65 26.56 -1.40
CA ARG A 284 -14.09 25.95 -0.19
C ARG A 284 -13.58 24.54 -0.43
N PHE A 285 -14.27 23.75 -1.25
CA PHE A 285 -13.83 22.41 -1.66
C PHE A 285 -12.46 22.49 -2.36
N ARG A 286 -12.33 23.36 -3.37
CA ARG A 286 -11.07 23.54 -4.11
C ARG A 286 -9.96 23.99 -3.17
N ASP A 287 -10.21 24.98 -2.31
CA ASP A 287 -9.21 25.50 -1.37
C ASP A 287 -8.69 24.40 -0.44
N ILE A 288 -9.56 23.63 0.19
CA ILE A 288 -9.16 22.53 1.09
C ILE A 288 -8.41 21.44 0.32
N TYR A 289 -8.95 20.98 -0.82
CA TYR A 289 -8.31 19.94 -1.63
C TYR A 289 -6.91 20.35 -2.07
N VAL A 290 -6.76 21.54 -2.69
CA VAL A 290 -5.50 22.03 -3.21
C VAL A 290 -4.47 22.22 -2.09
N ARG A 291 -4.88 22.79 -0.94
CA ARG A 291 -3.97 22.94 0.21
C ARG A 291 -3.49 21.61 0.76
N THR A 292 -4.39 20.65 0.93
CA THR A 292 -4.01 19.30 1.37
C THR A 292 -3.04 18.65 0.40
N ASN A 293 -3.26 18.80 -0.90
CA ASN A 293 -2.40 18.23 -1.93
C ASN A 293 -1.01 18.89 -1.96
N TRP A 294 -0.94 20.22 -1.76
CA TRP A 294 0.34 20.94 -1.60
C TRP A 294 1.13 20.42 -0.40
N MET A 295 0.47 20.21 0.75
CA MET A 295 1.12 19.67 1.95
C MET A 295 1.57 18.22 1.74
N LEU A 296 0.74 17.40 1.09
CA LEU A 296 1.08 16.02 0.76
C LEU A 296 2.30 15.96 -0.17
N ALA A 297 2.31 16.76 -1.23
CA ALA A 297 3.42 16.85 -2.17
C ALA A 297 4.70 17.35 -1.49
N ALA A 298 4.60 18.36 -0.61
CA ALA A 298 5.73 18.87 0.16
C ALA A 298 6.40 17.82 1.05
N VAL A 299 5.61 16.92 1.63
CA VAL A 299 6.12 15.85 2.50
C VAL A 299 6.69 14.70 1.66
N THR A 300 6.02 14.31 0.58
CA THR A 300 6.32 13.07 -0.14
C THR A 300 7.28 13.24 -1.31
N MET A 301 7.11 14.25 -2.16
CA MET A 301 7.87 14.37 -3.42
C MET A 301 9.35 14.65 -3.20
N PRO A 302 9.78 15.58 -2.31
CA PRO A 302 11.21 15.80 -2.05
C PRO A 302 11.93 14.55 -1.54
N GLY A 303 11.28 13.79 -0.65
CA GLY A 303 11.81 12.53 -0.13
C GLY A 303 11.99 11.49 -1.23
N ILE A 304 10.97 11.28 -2.06
CA ILE A 304 11.04 10.34 -3.20
C ILE A 304 12.13 10.77 -4.19
N ALA A 305 12.21 12.06 -4.51
CA ALA A 305 13.21 12.60 -5.42
C ALA A 305 14.64 12.43 -4.88
N ALA A 306 14.86 12.65 -3.59
CA ALA A 306 16.15 12.40 -2.95
C ALA A 306 16.56 10.93 -3.03
N LEU A 307 15.65 10.02 -2.66
CA LEU A 307 15.91 8.58 -2.70
C LEU A 307 16.13 8.08 -4.14
N THR A 308 15.41 8.65 -5.11
CA THR A 308 15.57 8.35 -6.54
C THR A 308 16.97 8.72 -7.02
N LEU A 309 17.43 9.92 -6.67
CA LEU A 309 18.78 10.39 -6.99
C LEU A 309 19.87 9.51 -6.39
N THR A 310 19.70 9.12 -5.12
CA THR A 310 20.66 8.29 -4.39
C THR A 310 20.28 6.81 -4.40
N SER A 311 19.67 6.33 -5.48
CA SER A 311 19.15 4.97 -5.60
C SER A 311 20.23 3.90 -5.38
N ASN A 312 21.44 4.12 -5.93
CA ASN A 312 22.58 3.24 -5.73
C ASN A 312 22.98 3.14 -4.25
N GLN A 313 23.08 4.28 -3.57
CA GLN A 313 23.51 4.37 -2.17
C GLN A 313 22.45 3.76 -1.25
N ILE A 314 21.18 4.11 -1.42
CA ILE A 314 20.11 3.58 -0.54
C ILE A 314 19.93 2.07 -0.73
N VAL A 315 20.02 1.56 -1.96
CA VAL A 315 19.96 0.11 -2.23
C VAL A 315 21.17 -0.60 -1.64
N GLY A 316 22.38 -0.06 -1.81
CA GLY A 316 23.60 -0.62 -1.22
C GLY A 316 23.55 -0.64 0.32
N LEU A 317 23.10 0.46 0.93
CA LEU A 317 22.92 0.57 2.39
C LEU A 317 21.88 -0.42 2.93
N LEU A 318 20.74 -0.55 2.27
CA LEU A 318 19.65 -1.38 2.78
C LEU A 318 19.88 -2.86 2.48
N PHE A 319 20.14 -3.20 1.22
CA PHE A 319 20.15 -4.60 0.76
C PHE A 319 21.55 -5.17 0.56
N GLY A 320 22.56 -4.35 0.31
CA GLY A 320 23.94 -4.78 0.08
C GLY A 320 24.31 -4.95 -1.40
N ALA A 321 25.56 -5.35 -1.67
CA ALA A 321 26.15 -5.33 -3.02
C ALA A 321 25.45 -6.22 -4.05
N GLY A 322 24.90 -7.37 -3.64
CA GLY A 322 24.16 -8.30 -4.52
C GLY A 322 22.87 -7.74 -5.11
N TRP A 323 22.46 -6.54 -4.69
CA TRP A 323 21.21 -5.90 -5.08
C TRP A 323 21.41 -4.68 -5.98
N ALA A 324 22.62 -4.44 -6.49
CA ALA A 324 22.90 -3.30 -7.38
C ALA A 324 21.88 -3.14 -8.54
N PRO A 325 21.41 -4.22 -9.21
CA PRO A 325 20.40 -4.11 -10.27
C PRO A 325 19.02 -3.56 -9.83
N VAL A 326 18.72 -3.50 -8.52
CA VAL A 326 17.51 -2.86 -7.99
C VAL A 326 17.55 -1.35 -8.20
N ALA A 327 18.73 -0.72 -8.13
CA ALA A 327 18.86 0.73 -8.15
C ALA A 327 18.27 1.40 -9.41
N PRO A 328 18.56 0.97 -10.65
CA PRO A 328 17.94 1.55 -11.84
C PRO A 328 16.42 1.34 -11.89
N ILE A 329 15.92 0.17 -11.44
CA ILE A 329 14.47 -0.09 -11.37
C ILE A 329 13.82 0.85 -10.36
N PHE A 330 14.42 0.98 -9.18
CA PHE A 330 13.97 1.86 -8.11
C PHE A 330 13.96 3.32 -8.55
N ALA A 331 14.97 3.76 -9.29
CA ALA A 331 15.02 5.12 -9.82
C ALA A 331 13.86 5.42 -10.78
N TRP A 332 13.60 4.54 -11.75
CA TRP A 332 12.47 4.71 -12.67
C TRP A 332 11.11 4.66 -11.97
N LEU A 333 10.92 3.73 -11.04
CA LEU A 333 9.72 3.69 -10.24
C LEU A 333 9.58 4.96 -9.39
N GLY A 334 10.68 5.46 -8.81
CA GLY A 334 10.72 6.72 -8.05
C GLY A 334 10.23 7.91 -8.88
N ILE A 335 10.68 8.02 -10.14
CA ILE A 335 10.18 9.01 -11.10
C ILE A 335 8.67 8.85 -11.33
N ALA A 336 8.17 7.62 -11.50
CA ALA A 336 6.73 7.36 -11.64
C ALA A 336 5.94 7.75 -10.38
N SER A 337 6.51 7.54 -9.19
CA SER A 337 5.88 7.81 -7.91
C SER A 337 5.72 9.29 -7.58
N LEU A 338 6.58 10.17 -8.10
CA LEU A 338 6.42 11.62 -7.98
C LEU A 338 5.02 12.08 -8.47
N VAL A 339 4.57 11.53 -9.60
CA VAL A 339 3.21 11.76 -10.13
C VAL A 339 2.14 11.05 -9.30
N GLN A 340 2.43 9.83 -8.86
CA GLN A 340 1.46 8.97 -8.18
C GLN A 340 1.01 9.54 -6.83
N SER A 341 1.92 10.16 -6.07
CA SER A 341 1.60 10.78 -4.76
C SER A 341 0.41 11.71 -4.86
N VAL A 342 0.43 12.58 -5.88
CA VAL A 342 -0.59 13.58 -6.14
C VAL A 342 -1.80 12.99 -6.87
N SER A 343 -1.56 12.18 -7.90
CA SER A 343 -2.61 11.62 -8.76
C SER A 343 -3.56 10.70 -7.98
N SER A 344 -3.07 10.03 -6.94
CA SER A 344 -3.90 9.13 -6.11
C SER A 344 -5.05 9.84 -5.39
N THR A 345 -4.92 11.15 -5.13
CA THR A 345 -5.95 11.95 -4.44
C THR A 345 -7.11 12.37 -5.35
N THR A 346 -6.95 12.28 -6.66
CA THR A 346 -8.02 12.64 -7.64
C THR A 346 -9.25 11.73 -7.52
N GLY A 347 -9.06 10.51 -7.00
CA GLY A 347 -10.16 9.63 -6.62
C GLY A 347 -11.13 10.28 -5.64
N TRP A 348 -10.66 11.14 -4.72
CA TRP A 348 -11.54 11.84 -3.78
C TRP A 348 -12.47 12.81 -4.51
N ILE A 349 -11.98 13.49 -5.55
CA ILE A 349 -12.80 14.38 -6.38
C ILE A 349 -13.91 13.58 -7.04
N PHE A 350 -13.58 12.47 -7.69
CA PHE A 350 -14.60 11.67 -8.38
C PHE A 350 -15.64 11.08 -7.42
N ILE A 351 -15.22 10.64 -6.24
CA ILE A 351 -16.12 10.09 -5.22
C ILE A 351 -17.04 11.19 -4.67
N CYS A 352 -16.48 12.30 -4.17
CA CYS A 352 -17.26 13.37 -3.54
C CYS A 352 -18.19 14.08 -4.52
N GLN A 353 -17.86 14.12 -5.81
CA GLN A 353 -18.71 14.71 -6.86
C GLN A 353 -19.73 13.71 -7.44
N GLY A 354 -19.80 12.47 -6.94
CA GLY A 354 -20.72 11.44 -7.43
C GLY A 354 -20.40 10.94 -8.85
N LYS A 355 -19.17 11.12 -9.31
CA LYS A 355 -18.74 10.89 -10.71
C LYS A 355 -17.99 9.57 -10.86
N THR A 356 -18.54 8.54 -10.21
CA THR A 356 -18.00 7.17 -10.17
C THR A 356 -17.87 6.55 -11.56
N LYS A 357 -18.76 6.87 -12.51
CA LYS A 357 -18.63 6.45 -13.92
C LYS A 357 -17.35 6.99 -14.57
N THR A 358 -17.00 8.25 -14.30
CA THR A 358 -15.76 8.85 -14.82
C THR A 358 -14.54 8.20 -14.18
N MET A 359 -14.59 7.93 -12.88
CA MET A 359 -13.55 7.18 -12.16
C MET A 359 -13.35 5.77 -12.74
N PHE A 360 -14.44 5.08 -13.08
CA PHE A 360 -14.39 3.75 -13.69
C PHE A 360 -13.75 3.80 -15.08
N HIS A 361 -14.17 4.72 -15.96
CA HIS A 361 -13.53 4.90 -17.28
C HIS A 361 -12.06 5.29 -17.18
N TRP A 362 -11.72 6.16 -16.21
CA TRP A 362 -10.32 6.47 -15.89
C TRP A 362 -9.54 5.22 -15.46
N GLY A 363 -10.15 4.37 -14.63
CA GLY A 363 -9.58 3.09 -14.22
C GLY A 363 -9.26 2.20 -15.43
N ILE A 364 -10.19 2.06 -16.37
CA ILE A 364 -9.98 1.29 -17.60
C ILE A 364 -8.86 1.89 -18.44
N TYR A 365 -8.91 3.19 -18.73
CA TYR A 365 -7.89 3.87 -19.53
C TYR A 365 -6.49 3.75 -18.90
N SER A 366 -6.38 4.04 -17.61
CA SER A 366 -5.12 3.94 -16.88
C SER A 366 -4.61 2.51 -16.81
N SER A 367 -5.51 1.51 -16.72
CA SER A 367 -5.13 0.10 -16.75
C SER A 367 -4.60 -0.32 -18.11
N LEU A 368 -5.32 -0.03 -19.20
CA LEU A 368 -4.91 -0.39 -20.55
C LEU A 368 -3.57 0.25 -20.93
N THR A 369 -3.40 1.53 -20.63
CA THR A 369 -2.12 2.23 -20.89
C THR A 369 -0.98 1.70 -20.03
N THR A 370 -1.24 1.31 -18.78
CA THR A 370 -0.24 0.68 -17.89
C THR A 370 0.17 -0.70 -18.42
N VAL A 371 -0.80 -1.54 -18.81
CA VAL A 371 -0.54 -2.86 -19.39
C VAL A 371 0.24 -2.75 -20.70
N ALA A 372 -0.16 -1.84 -21.59
CA ALA A 372 0.57 -1.60 -22.83
C ALA A 372 2.02 -1.14 -22.56
N ALA A 373 2.22 -0.26 -21.57
CA ALA A 373 3.55 0.17 -21.15
C ALA A 373 4.38 -0.99 -20.61
N PHE A 374 3.80 -1.88 -19.79
CA PHE A 374 4.50 -3.07 -19.31
C PHE A 374 4.92 -3.97 -20.47
N VAL A 375 4.01 -4.30 -21.39
CA VAL A 375 4.32 -5.16 -22.56
C VAL A 375 5.43 -4.56 -23.42
N VAL A 376 5.40 -3.24 -23.68
CA VAL A 376 6.48 -2.55 -24.40
C VAL A 376 7.78 -2.62 -23.60
N GLY A 377 7.73 -2.33 -22.30
CA GLY A 377 8.89 -2.33 -21.42
C GLY A 377 9.58 -3.69 -21.26
N LEU A 378 8.84 -4.81 -21.37
CA LEU A 378 9.39 -6.17 -21.23
C LEU A 378 10.56 -6.45 -22.18
N HIS A 379 10.63 -5.80 -23.34
CA HIS A 379 11.74 -5.97 -24.28
C HIS A 379 13.10 -5.58 -23.66
N TRP A 380 13.10 -4.76 -22.62
CA TRP A 380 14.30 -4.33 -21.87
C TRP A 380 14.28 -4.83 -20.41
N GLY A 381 13.55 -5.92 -20.13
CA GLY A 381 13.46 -6.52 -18.81
C GLY A 381 12.79 -5.63 -17.76
N ALA A 382 13.06 -5.91 -16.49
CA ALA A 382 12.44 -5.20 -15.36
C ALA A 382 12.69 -3.68 -15.36
N VAL A 383 13.88 -3.24 -15.79
CA VAL A 383 14.21 -1.81 -15.90
C VAL A 383 13.36 -1.15 -17.00
N GLY A 384 13.19 -1.84 -18.14
CA GLY A 384 12.32 -1.39 -19.22
C GLY A 384 10.87 -1.24 -18.80
N VAL A 385 10.34 -2.21 -18.04
CA VAL A 385 8.98 -2.17 -17.49
C VAL A 385 8.80 -0.95 -16.58
N ALA A 386 9.75 -0.70 -15.66
CA ALA A 386 9.71 0.47 -14.79
C ALA A 386 9.79 1.79 -15.57
N ALA A 387 10.67 1.88 -16.57
CA ALA A 387 10.84 3.06 -17.40
C ALA A 387 9.58 3.35 -18.23
N ALA A 388 9.03 2.33 -18.92
CA ALA A 388 7.81 2.47 -19.71
C ALA A 388 6.61 2.85 -18.83
N TYR A 389 6.52 2.30 -17.62
CA TYR A 389 5.51 2.71 -16.64
C TYR A 389 5.65 4.19 -16.26
N ALA A 390 6.86 4.65 -15.93
CA ALA A 390 7.12 6.05 -15.63
C ALA A 390 6.73 6.95 -16.81
N ILE A 391 7.26 6.68 -18.00
CA ILE A 391 7.05 7.49 -19.20
C ILE A 391 5.56 7.56 -19.56
N SER A 392 4.84 6.42 -19.58
CA SER A 392 3.40 6.40 -19.83
C SER A 392 2.60 7.18 -18.77
N GLY A 393 3.10 7.24 -17.53
CA GLY A 393 2.56 8.06 -16.46
C GLY A 393 2.52 9.53 -16.83
N TYR A 394 3.66 10.08 -17.22
CA TYR A 394 3.79 11.49 -17.57
C TYR A 394 3.15 11.84 -18.92
N VAL A 395 3.34 10.99 -19.94
CA VAL A 395 2.94 11.32 -21.32
C VAL A 395 1.45 11.06 -21.55
N LEU A 396 0.92 9.94 -21.05
CA LEU A 396 -0.45 9.51 -21.38
C LEU A 396 -1.44 9.74 -20.25
N ARG A 397 -1.02 9.55 -19.00
CA ARG A 397 -1.94 9.52 -17.84
C ARG A 397 -2.12 10.89 -17.20
N VAL A 398 -1.06 11.64 -16.95
CA VAL A 398 -1.14 12.99 -16.32
C VAL A 398 -2.01 13.96 -17.12
N PRO A 399 -1.86 14.12 -18.45
CA PRO A 399 -2.66 15.09 -19.21
C PRO A 399 -4.15 14.74 -19.21
N VAL A 400 -4.47 13.45 -19.41
CA VAL A 400 -5.86 12.97 -19.38
C VAL A 400 -6.47 13.17 -18.00
N LEU A 401 -5.72 12.85 -16.93
CA LEU A 401 -6.20 13.06 -15.57
C LEU A 401 -6.46 14.54 -15.27
N ALA A 402 -5.57 15.45 -15.71
CA ALA A 402 -5.75 16.89 -15.55
C ALA A 402 -7.02 17.39 -16.27
N LEU A 403 -7.28 16.90 -17.49
CA LEU A 403 -8.51 17.22 -18.24
C LEU A 403 -9.76 16.70 -17.54
N LEU A 404 -9.74 15.47 -17.02
CA LEU A 404 -10.87 14.88 -16.30
C LEU A 404 -11.17 15.64 -15.00
N VAL A 405 -10.13 15.98 -14.23
CA VAL A 405 -10.29 16.78 -13.00
C VAL A 405 -10.92 18.12 -13.30
N HIS A 406 -10.46 18.80 -14.36
CA HIS A 406 -11.00 20.09 -14.78
C HIS A 406 -12.48 20.03 -15.19
N ARG A 407 -12.92 18.94 -15.84
CA ARG A 407 -14.31 18.77 -16.27
C ARG A 407 -15.27 18.38 -15.15
N VAL A 408 -14.79 17.66 -14.15
CA VAL A 408 -15.66 16.99 -13.18
C VAL A 408 -15.88 17.79 -11.90
N GLY A 409 -14.88 18.54 -11.46
CA GLY A 409 -14.89 19.16 -10.14
C GLY A 409 -14.55 20.64 -10.15
N PRO A 410 -14.53 21.25 -8.96
CA PRO A 410 -14.16 22.64 -8.79
C PRO A 410 -12.64 22.88 -8.90
N VAL A 411 -11.85 21.81 -9.04
CA VAL A 411 -10.38 21.87 -9.16
C VAL A 411 -10.00 22.00 -10.62
N THR A 412 -9.07 22.89 -10.95
CA THR A 412 -8.66 23.13 -12.33
C THR A 412 -7.46 22.26 -12.73
N ALA A 413 -7.28 22.04 -14.03
CA ALA A 413 -6.06 21.38 -14.54
C ALA A 413 -4.79 22.15 -14.13
N ALA A 414 -4.86 23.48 -14.09
CA ALA A 414 -3.76 24.34 -13.67
C ALA A 414 -3.34 24.06 -12.22
N ASP A 415 -4.29 23.89 -11.28
CA ASP A 415 -3.98 23.56 -9.88
C ASP A 415 -3.16 22.28 -9.76
N PHE A 416 -3.47 21.30 -10.60
CA PHE A 416 -2.84 19.98 -10.60
C PHE A 416 -1.48 19.98 -11.30
N LEU A 417 -1.39 20.61 -12.47
CA LEU A 417 -0.16 20.66 -13.28
C LEU A 417 0.88 21.62 -12.72
N LEU A 418 0.48 22.78 -12.18
CA LEU A 418 1.40 23.72 -11.55
C LEU A 418 2.07 23.10 -10.33
N MET A 419 1.31 22.37 -9.51
CA MET A 419 1.87 21.71 -8.33
C MET A 419 2.87 20.63 -8.72
N GLN A 420 2.52 19.74 -9.65
CA GLN A 420 3.44 18.71 -10.13
C GLN A 420 4.67 19.30 -10.80
N GLY A 421 4.48 20.24 -11.73
CA GLY A 421 5.57 20.90 -12.45
C GLY A 421 6.53 21.62 -11.50
N LEU A 422 6.01 22.28 -10.46
CA LEU A 422 6.83 22.96 -9.46
C LEU A 422 7.71 21.98 -8.68
N PHE A 423 7.14 20.89 -8.15
CA PHE A 423 7.94 19.92 -7.39
C PHE A 423 8.93 19.18 -8.27
N ILE A 424 8.55 18.82 -9.50
CA ILE A 424 9.46 18.22 -10.48
C ILE A 424 10.62 19.19 -10.79
N ALA A 425 10.32 20.47 -11.07
CA ALA A 425 11.36 21.47 -11.32
C ALA A 425 12.27 21.66 -10.10
N SER A 426 11.71 21.68 -8.89
CA SER A 426 12.48 21.75 -7.64
C SER A 426 13.41 20.54 -7.45
N SER A 427 12.93 19.34 -7.80
CA SER A 427 13.71 18.10 -7.74
C SER A 427 14.81 18.08 -8.78
N LEU A 428 14.53 18.50 -10.02
CA LEU A 428 15.54 18.60 -11.08
C LEU A 428 16.64 19.60 -10.72
N LEU A 429 16.28 20.75 -10.12
CA LEU A 429 17.27 21.70 -9.62
C LEU A 429 18.09 21.12 -8.45
N ALA A 430 17.45 20.40 -7.53
CA ALA A 430 18.14 19.72 -6.44
C ALA A 430 19.13 18.65 -6.95
N TRP A 431 18.73 17.88 -7.96
CA TRP A 431 19.58 16.88 -8.59
C TRP A 431 20.75 17.54 -9.32
N PHE A 432 20.50 18.62 -10.06
CA PHE A 432 21.56 19.40 -10.69
C PHE A 432 22.55 19.87 -9.64
N LEU A 433 22.11 20.57 -8.59
CA LEU A 433 23.00 21.09 -7.54
C LEU A 433 23.75 19.99 -6.78
N TYR A 434 23.14 18.82 -6.59
CA TYR A 434 23.80 17.67 -5.98
C TYR A 434 24.98 17.17 -6.82
N LEU A 435 24.88 17.19 -8.15
CA LEU A 435 25.98 16.79 -9.04
C LEU A 435 27.17 17.77 -8.98
N TRP A 436 26.95 19.01 -8.53
CA TRP A 436 28.01 19.99 -8.30
C TRP A 436 28.65 19.89 -6.91
N LEU A 437 28.14 19.04 -6.01
CA LEU A 437 28.79 18.81 -4.73
C LEU A 437 30.14 18.10 -4.93
N PRO A 438 31.19 18.50 -4.20
CA PRO A 438 32.47 17.81 -4.23
C PRO A 438 32.32 16.31 -3.99
N ALA A 439 32.92 15.49 -4.86
CA ALA A 439 32.95 14.03 -4.69
C ALA A 439 33.59 13.61 -3.36
N SER A 440 34.46 14.46 -2.79
CA SER A 440 35.03 14.28 -1.45
C SER A 440 34.00 14.35 -0.32
N LEU A 441 32.82 14.97 -0.52
CA LEU A 441 31.74 14.99 0.45
C LEU A 441 30.76 13.84 0.24
N THR A 442 30.35 13.61 -1.01
CA THR A 442 29.36 12.56 -1.33
C THR A 442 29.96 11.15 -1.29
N GLY A 443 31.26 11.01 -1.52
CA GLY A 443 31.97 9.72 -1.49
C GLY A 443 32.46 9.27 -0.11
N GLN A 444 32.31 10.09 0.94
CA GLN A 444 32.75 9.72 2.31
C GLN A 444 31.90 8.60 2.92
N SER A 445 30.59 8.65 2.70
CA SER A 445 29.65 7.68 3.22
C SER A 445 28.35 7.73 2.43
N ASP A 446 27.81 6.56 2.09
CA ASP A 446 26.49 6.44 1.48
C ASP A 446 25.40 7.11 2.33
N LEU A 447 25.52 7.08 3.67
CA LEU A 447 24.56 7.73 4.57
C LEU A 447 24.62 9.25 4.44
N LEU A 448 25.82 9.81 4.33
CA LEU A 448 26.01 11.25 4.13
C LEU A 448 25.48 11.68 2.76
N ALA A 449 25.73 10.89 1.72
CA ALA A 449 25.21 11.12 0.37
C ALA A 449 23.67 11.20 0.35
N VAL A 450 22.99 10.25 1.01
CA VAL A 450 21.53 10.22 1.14
C VAL A 450 21.03 11.41 1.96
N PHE A 451 21.68 11.73 3.08
CA PHE A 451 21.32 12.88 3.92
C PHE A 451 21.42 14.21 3.16
N LEU A 452 22.51 14.43 2.42
CA LEU A 452 22.70 15.63 1.60
C LEU A 452 21.64 15.74 0.50
N ALA A 453 21.31 14.63 -0.16
CA ALA A 453 20.25 14.60 -1.17
C ALA A 453 18.88 14.96 -0.57
N LEU A 454 18.55 14.43 0.62
CA LEU A 454 17.33 14.78 1.35
C LEU A 454 17.32 16.26 1.73
N ALA A 455 18.39 16.75 2.33
CA ALA A 455 18.51 18.15 2.74
C ALA A 455 18.34 19.11 1.56
N LEU A 456 18.98 18.82 0.42
CA LEU A 456 18.84 19.62 -0.81
C LEU A 456 17.42 19.57 -1.37
N ASN A 457 16.83 18.38 -1.53
CA ASN A 457 15.48 18.26 -2.10
C ASN A 457 14.42 18.94 -1.21
N TYR A 458 14.48 18.75 0.11
CA TYR A 458 13.54 19.42 1.03
C TYR A 458 13.79 20.93 1.09
N GLY A 459 15.05 21.37 1.12
CA GLY A 459 15.41 22.78 1.14
C GLY A 459 14.93 23.53 -0.11
N ILE A 460 15.24 23.00 -1.30
CA ILE A 460 14.85 23.60 -2.57
C ILE A 460 13.33 23.50 -2.78
N GLY A 461 12.72 22.37 -2.41
CA GLY A 461 11.27 22.22 -2.41
C GLY A 461 10.57 23.27 -1.56
N LEU A 462 11.10 23.55 -0.35
CA LEU A 462 10.58 24.61 0.53
C LEU A 462 10.74 26.00 -0.10
N VAL A 463 11.88 26.31 -0.71
CA VAL A 463 12.09 27.58 -1.42
C VAL A 463 11.08 27.77 -2.55
N PHE A 464 10.86 26.74 -3.37
CA PHE A 464 9.88 26.78 -4.46
C PHE A 464 8.45 26.94 -3.92
N MET A 465 8.10 26.25 -2.82
CA MET A 465 6.83 26.45 -2.14
C MET A 465 6.66 27.87 -1.58
N LEU A 466 7.75 28.50 -1.12
CA LEU A 466 7.71 29.90 -0.67
C LEU A 466 7.62 30.89 -1.83
N ALA A 467 8.05 30.53 -3.05
CA ALA A 467 7.91 31.39 -4.21
C ALA A 467 6.43 31.49 -4.67
N VAL A 468 5.69 30.37 -4.65
CA VAL A 468 4.31 30.35 -5.16
C VAL A 468 3.29 30.82 -4.10
N PRO A 469 2.41 31.79 -4.41
CA PRO A 469 1.43 32.31 -3.44
C PRO A 469 0.48 31.25 -2.88
N GLN A 470 0.04 30.31 -3.74
CA GLN A 470 -0.91 29.27 -3.35
C GLN A 470 -0.30 28.29 -2.33
N SER A 471 0.94 27.85 -2.56
CA SER A 471 1.68 26.96 -1.66
C SER A 471 2.08 27.67 -0.36
N ARG A 472 2.50 28.94 -0.41
CA ARG A 472 2.72 29.77 0.79
C ARG A 472 1.48 29.81 1.68
N ARG A 473 0.31 30.08 1.09
CA ARG A 473 -0.95 30.12 1.83
C ARG A 473 -1.25 28.78 2.49
N ALA A 474 -1.05 27.67 1.78
CA ALA A 474 -1.21 26.32 2.34
C ALA A 474 -0.27 26.07 3.55
N LEU A 475 1.00 26.44 3.42
CA LEU A 475 2.01 26.25 4.46
C LEU A 475 1.68 27.07 5.73
N PHE A 476 1.46 28.39 5.60
CA PHE A 476 1.20 29.27 6.74
C PHE A 476 -0.15 28.99 7.41
N THR A 477 -1.17 28.59 6.65
CA THR A 477 -2.45 28.22 7.28
C THR A 477 -2.38 26.92 8.05
N THR A 478 -1.61 25.94 7.56
CA THR A 478 -1.34 24.71 8.33
C THR A 478 -0.56 25.00 9.61
N LEU A 479 0.54 25.78 9.51
CA LEU A 479 1.37 26.14 10.66
C LEU A 479 0.61 26.96 11.71
N SER A 480 -0.19 27.94 11.30
CA SER A 480 -1.00 28.75 12.22
C SER A 480 -2.11 27.96 12.90
N ASN A 481 -2.67 26.94 12.24
CA ASN A 481 -3.64 26.03 12.85
C ASN A 481 -2.97 25.08 13.84
N ALA A 482 -1.79 24.55 13.52
CA ALA A 482 -1.02 23.73 14.45
C ALA A 482 -0.63 24.52 15.71
N ALA A 483 -0.14 25.75 15.55
CA ALA A 483 0.24 26.62 16.67
C ALA A 483 -0.96 27.00 17.56
N ARG A 484 -2.17 27.14 16.98
CA ARG A 484 -3.40 27.40 17.73
C ARG A 484 -3.93 26.20 18.50
N ASN A 485 -3.64 24.98 18.07
CA ASN A 485 -4.07 23.76 18.77
C ASN A 485 -3.10 23.30 19.87
N ILE A 486 -1.87 23.87 19.88
CA ILE A 486 -0.85 23.61 20.92
C ILE A 486 -0.97 24.60 22.08
N ARG A 487 -1.61 25.76 21.85
CA ARG A 487 -2.04 26.70 22.89
C ARG A 487 -3.43 26.32 23.38
#